data_AF-A0A946AXP6-F1
#
_entry.id   AF-A0A946AXP6-F1
#
_cell.length_a   1.000
_cell.length_b   1.000
_cell.length_c   1.000
_cell.angle_alpha   90.00
_cell.angle_beta   90.00
_cell.angle_gamma   90.00
#
_symmetry.space_group_name_H-M   'P 1'
#
loop_
_entity.id
_entity.type
_entity.pdbx_description
1 polymer ?
#
loop_
_entity_poly.entity_id
_entity_poly.type
_entity_poly.pdbx_seq_one_letter_code
_entity_poly.pdbx_strand_id
1 'polypeptide(L)'
;SFSDLVDSNKNIISVAAGISINLIEDTLDPEGKKKISVIRTMPNTPALVQEGATAICGSEHSSKLDIKTAHHIFKAIGQTVDIEEIHMDAVTGLSGSGPAYIFMIIEALSDAGVKVGLSREVSNTLTIQTILGSAKLARDSGKHPGELKDMVTSPGGTTISGLHMLEEGGIRNALMNAVEMATQRSKELGKNK
;
A
#
# COMPACT_ATOMS: atom_id res chain seq x y z
N SER A 1 34.35 4.14 4.48
CA SER A 1 32.93 4.50 4.68
C SER A 1 32.06 3.64 3.77
N PHE A 2 30.76 3.48 4.06
CA PHE A 2 29.83 2.78 3.16
C PHE A 2 29.79 3.44 1.76
N SER A 3 30.02 4.76 1.69
CA SER A 3 30.19 5.51 0.44
C SER A 3 31.30 4.94 -0.45
N ASP A 4 32.38 4.39 0.11
CA ASP A 4 33.53 3.89 -0.68
C ASP A 4 33.24 2.53 -1.35
N LEU A 5 32.15 1.86 -0.95
CA LEU A 5 31.72 0.58 -1.51
C LEU A 5 30.75 0.73 -2.69
N VAL A 6 30.23 1.94 -2.91
CA VAL A 6 29.22 2.24 -3.93
C VAL A 6 29.85 3.06 -5.06
N ASP A 7 29.53 2.68 -6.30
CA ASP A 7 29.96 3.32 -7.54
C ASP A 7 28.80 3.32 -8.55
N SER A 8 29.01 3.90 -9.73
CA SER A 8 27.99 4.02 -10.79
C SER A 8 27.52 2.70 -11.38
N ASN A 9 28.20 1.57 -11.11
CA ASN A 9 27.79 0.24 -11.58
C ASN A 9 26.85 -0.46 -10.59
N LYS A 10 26.59 0.12 -9.41
CA LYS A 10 25.71 -0.44 -8.39
C LYS A 10 24.40 0.34 -8.34
N ASN A 11 23.31 -0.39 -8.41
CA ASN A 11 21.96 0.13 -8.21
C ASN A 11 21.57 -0.03 -6.73
N ILE A 12 21.23 1.10 -6.09
CA ILE A 12 20.81 1.14 -4.69
C ILE A 12 19.29 1.13 -4.61
N ILE A 13 18.72 0.02 -4.14
CA ILE A 13 17.28 -0.10 -3.91
C ILE A 13 17.00 0.10 -2.42
N SER A 14 16.32 1.19 -2.07
CA SER A 14 15.95 1.53 -0.69
C SER A 14 14.49 1.15 -0.40
N VAL A 15 14.27 0.46 0.72
CA VAL A 15 12.95 0.20 1.32
C VAL A 15 12.71 1.05 2.58
N ALA A 16 13.60 2.01 2.86
CA ALA A 16 13.58 2.78 4.09
C ALA A 16 12.44 3.82 4.07
N ALA A 17 11.53 3.73 5.04
CA ALA A 17 10.40 4.64 5.15
C ALA A 17 10.85 6.08 5.44
N GLY A 18 10.32 7.03 4.66
CA GLY A 18 10.56 8.47 4.84
C GLY A 18 12.00 8.92 4.58
N ILE A 19 12.81 8.15 3.85
CA ILE A 19 14.15 8.55 3.41
C ILE A 19 14.05 8.94 1.92
N SER A 20 14.40 10.19 1.59
CA SER A 20 14.38 10.67 0.21
C SER A 20 15.55 10.15 -0.61
N ILE A 21 15.38 10.13 -1.93
CA ILE A 21 16.45 9.84 -2.88
C ILE A 21 17.62 10.80 -2.64
N ASN A 22 17.35 12.10 -2.56
CA ASN A 22 18.38 13.12 -2.33
C ASN A 22 19.19 12.85 -1.05
N LEU A 23 18.54 12.47 0.06
CA LEU A 23 19.26 12.17 1.30
C LEU A 23 20.19 10.96 1.14
N ILE A 24 19.77 9.95 0.37
CA ILE A 24 20.61 8.78 0.06
C ILE A 24 21.78 9.20 -0.82
N GLU A 25 21.53 9.96 -1.88
CA GLU A 25 22.56 10.45 -2.80
C GLU A 25 23.59 11.33 -2.09
N ASP A 26 23.15 12.30 -1.28
CA ASP A 26 24.00 13.18 -0.47
C ASP A 26 24.88 12.38 0.52
N THR A 27 24.37 11.25 1.02
CA THR A 27 25.11 10.38 1.95
C THR A 27 26.14 9.50 1.22
N LEU A 28 25.83 9.00 0.02
CA LEU A 28 26.67 8.02 -0.70
C LEU A 28 27.65 8.65 -1.70
N ASP A 29 27.28 9.81 -2.24
CA ASP A 29 28.02 10.61 -3.20
C ASP A 29 28.03 12.10 -2.81
N PRO A 30 28.59 12.46 -1.64
CA PRO A 30 28.59 13.84 -1.15
C PRO A 30 29.31 14.83 -2.08
N GLU A 31 30.19 14.34 -2.96
CA GLU A 31 30.89 15.15 -3.96
C GLU A 31 30.17 15.19 -5.32
N GLY A 32 29.07 14.43 -5.51
CA GLY A 32 28.28 14.36 -6.74
C GLY A 32 29.03 13.78 -7.95
N LYS A 33 30.10 13.00 -7.73
CA LYS A 33 31.00 12.52 -8.79
C LYS A 33 30.61 11.13 -9.31
N LYS A 34 29.97 10.31 -8.47
CA LYS A 34 29.67 8.91 -8.76
C LYS A 34 28.37 8.75 -9.53
N LYS A 35 27.42 9.69 -9.42
CA LYS A 35 26.11 9.65 -10.13
C LYS A 35 25.39 8.31 -9.90
N ILE A 36 25.18 7.98 -8.64
CA ILE A 36 24.67 6.68 -8.20
C ILE A 36 23.20 6.55 -8.62
N SER A 37 22.80 5.39 -9.17
CA SER A 37 21.39 5.08 -9.36
C SER A 37 20.76 4.68 -8.03
N VAL A 38 19.75 5.45 -7.61
CA VAL A 38 18.96 5.18 -6.41
C VAL A 38 17.52 4.92 -6.81
N ILE A 39 17.01 3.74 -6.46
CA ILE A 39 15.60 3.39 -6.57
C ILE A 39 14.99 3.42 -5.17
N ARG A 40 14.05 4.32 -4.95
CA ARG A 40 13.22 4.34 -3.73
C ARG A 40 11.99 3.46 -3.93
N THR A 41 11.73 2.62 -2.95
CA THR A 41 10.59 1.70 -2.95
C THR A 41 9.81 1.77 -1.65
N MET A 42 8.51 1.53 -1.73
CA MET A 42 7.62 1.50 -0.57
C MET A 42 6.75 0.24 -0.63
N PRO A 43 7.27 -0.93 -0.23
CA PRO A 43 6.48 -2.16 -0.08
C PRO A 43 5.61 -2.10 1.18
N ASN A 44 4.70 -3.07 1.33
CA ASN A 44 3.89 -3.25 2.52
C ASN A 44 3.89 -4.69 3.04
N THR A 45 3.35 -4.90 4.24
CA THR A 45 3.44 -6.18 4.96
C THR A 45 2.81 -7.40 4.27
N PRO A 46 1.74 -7.28 3.43
CA PRO A 46 1.25 -8.39 2.62
C PRO A 46 2.26 -9.02 1.66
N ALA A 47 3.43 -8.41 1.44
CA ALA A 47 4.56 -9.04 0.75
C ALA A 47 4.97 -10.40 1.36
N LEU A 48 4.74 -10.59 2.67
CA LEU A 48 5.01 -11.86 3.37
C LEU A 48 4.19 -13.05 2.82
N VAL A 49 3.07 -12.76 2.16
CA VAL A 49 2.19 -13.76 1.51
C VAL A 49 2.08 -13.53 0.00
N GLN A 50 3.09 -12.89 -0.61
CA GLN A 50 3.19 -12.62 -2.05
C GLN A 50 2.06 -11.76 -2.63
N GLU A 51 1.31 -11.04 -1.80
CA GLU A 51 0.21 -10.15 -2.21
C GLU A 51 0.51 -8.70 -1.78
N GLY A 52 1.79 -8.33 -1.77
CA GLY A 52 2.24 -6.97 -1.46
C GLY A 52 1.83 -5.94 -2.52
N ALA A 53 1.86 -4.67 -2.13
CA ALA A 53 1.83 -3.53 -3.04
C ALA A 53 3.11 -2.72 -2.83
N THR A 54 3.84 -2.46 -3.90
CA THR A 54 5.10 -1.70 -3.87
C THR A 54 5.06 -0.55 -4.86
N ALA A 55 5.17 0.68 -4.38
CA ALA A 55 5.47 1.81 -5.26
C ALA A 55 6.98 1.90 -5.51
N ILE A 56 7.37 2.27 -6.72
CA ILE A 56 8.76 2.35 -7.16
C ILE A 56 8.99 3.72 -7.80
N CYS A 57 10.09 4.37 -7.44
CA CYS A 57 10.56 5.62 -8.02
C CYS A 57 12.07 5.57 -8.18
N GLY A 58 12.59 5.97 -9.34
CA GLY A 58 14.03 6.06 -9.59
C GLY A 58 14.53 7.50 -9.55
N SER A 59 15.81 7.67 -9.18
CA SER A 59 16.52 8.94 -9.28
C SER A 59 16.80 9.33 -10.73
N GLU A 60 17.27 10.56 -10.96
CA GLU A 60 17.64 11.06 -12.29
C GLU A 60 18.68 10.17 -13.00
N HIS A 61 19.55 9.52 -12.22
CA HIS A 61 20.60 8.64 -12.72
C HIS A 61 20.15 7.20 -12.95
N SER A 62 18.90 6.87 -12.64
CA SER A 62 18.38 5.51 -12.78
C SER A 62 18.00 5.21 -14.22
N SER A 63 18.62 4.17 -14.78
CA SER A 63 18.29 3.72 -16.13
C SER A 63 16.95 2.98 -16.16
N LYS A 64 16.37 2.82 -17.36
CA LYS A 64 15.19 1.96 -17.55
C LYS A 64 15.46 0.51 -17.11
N LEU A 65 16.69 0.04 -17.21
CA LEU A 65 17.08 -1.30 -16.78
C LEU A 65 17.08 -1.41 -15.25
N ASP A 66 17.51 -0.36 -14.55
CA ASP A 66 17.50 -0.29 -13.09
C ASP A 66 16.10 -0.36 -12.52
N ILE A 67 15.20 0.47 -13.06
CA ILE A 67 13.78 0.48 -12.68
C ILE A 67 13.14 -0.89 -12.99
N LYS A 68 13.40 -1.46 -14.18
CA LYS A 68 12.90 -2.79 -14.55
C LYS A 68 13.40 -3.89 -13.60
N THR A 69 14.63 -3.79 -13.13
CA THR A 69 15.21 -4.73 -12.17
C THR A 69 14.49 -4.64 -10.82
N ALA A 70 14.23 -3.43 -10.32
CA ALA A 70 13.44 -3.23 -9.12
C ALA A 70 12.03 -3.82 -9.26
N HIS A 71 11.33 -3.56 -10.37
CA HIS A 71 10.05 -4.20 -10.67
C HIS A 71 10.15 -5.73 -10.65
N HIS A 72 11.18 -6.31 -11.25
CA HIS A 72 11.34 -7.76 -11.29
C HIS A 72 11.47 -8.36 -9.88
N ILE A 73 12.24 -7.71 -9.00
CA ILE A 73 12.42 -8.12 -7.61
C ILE A 73 11.08 -8.06 -6.86
N PHE A 74 10.39 -6.92 -6.89
CA PHE A 74 9.17 -6.73 -6.11
C PHE A 74 7.94 -7.45 -6.69
N LYS A 75 7.93 -7.73 -7.99
CA LYS A 75 6.88 -8.59 -8.60
C LYS A 75 6.89 -10.02 -8.09
N ALA A 76 8.01 -10.49 -7.53
CA ALA A 76 8.06 -11.80 -6.88
C ALA A 76 7.24 -11.87 -5.58
N ILE A 77 6.89 -10.72 -4.99
CA ILE A 77 6.19 -10.60 -3.70
C ILE A 77 4.91 -9.76 -3.77
N GLY A 78 4.44 -9.40 -4.96
CA GLY A 78 3.17 -8.72 -5.14
C GLY A 78 3.12 -7.80 -6.36
N GLN A 79 2.24 -6.81 -6.31
CA GLN A 79 2.07 -5.82 -7.36
C GLN A 79 2.99 -4.62 -7.20
N THR A 80 3.39 -4.06 -8.33
CA THR A 80 4.31 -2.91 -8.40
C THR A 80 3.74 -1.80 -9.25
N VAL A 81 3.92 -0.56 -8.85
CA VAL A 81 3.51 0.63 -9.61
C VAL A 81 4.63 1.66 -9.68
N ASP A 82 4.79 2.29 -10.83
CA ASP A 82 5.67 3.45 -10.98
C ASP A 82 5.00 4.69 -10.37
N ILE A 83 5.78 5.51 -9.67
CA ILE A 83 5.30 6.77 -9.11
C ILE A 83 6.41 7.82 -9.05
N GLU A 84 6.02 9.09 -9.06
CA GLU A 84 6.92 10.20 -8.73
C GLU A 84 7.20 10.24 -7.22
N GLU A 85 8.41 10.63 -6.83
CA GLU A 85 8.83 10.59 -5.42
C GLU A 85 7.94 11.47 -4.53
N ILE A 86 7.41 12.58 -5.06
CA ILE A 86 6.50 13.49 -4.35
C ILE A 86 5.23 12.81 -3.82
N HIS A 87 4.86 11.65 -4.38
CA HIS A 87 3.71 10.87 -3.97
C HIS A 87 4.04 9.74 -2.98
N MET A 88 5.30 9.53 -2.60
CA MET A 88 5.70 8.44 -1.69
C MET A 88 5.07 8.53 -0.29
N ASP A 89 4.81 9.75 0.20
CA ASP A 89 4.08 9.93 1.46
C ASP A 89 2.61 9.51 1.33
N ALA A 90 1.99 9.77 0.18
CA ALA A 90 0.61 9.33 -0.10
C ALA A 90 0.54 7.80 -0.22
N VAL A 91 1.53 7.16 -0.85
CA VAL A 91 1.66 5.70 -0.88
C VAL A 91 1.77 5.12 0.52
N THR A 92 2.52 5.79 1.41
CA THR A 92 2.67 5.39 2.81
C THR A 92 1.35 5.46 3.57
N GLY A 93 0.61 6.56 3.41
CA GLY A 93 -0.71 6.71 4.04
C GLY A 93 -1.76 5.73 3.49
N LEU A 94 -1.69 5.41 2.21
CA LEU A 94 -2.65 4.52 1.55
C LEU A 94 -2.29 3.04 1.72
N SER A 95 -1.20 2.59 1.08
CA SER A 95 -0.85 1.17 0.96
C SER A 95 0.14 0.69 2.02
N GLY A 96 0.98 1.58 2.55
CA GLY A 96 1.89 1.26 3.66
C GLY A 96 1.13 1.04 4.96
N SER A 97 0.19 1.95 5.26
CA SER A 97 -0.66 1.90 6.46
C SER A 97 -1.95 1.09 6.25
N GLY A 98 -2.36 0.92 5.00
CA GLY A 98 -3.56 0.20 4.56
C GLY A 98 -3.82 -1.15 5.22
N PRO A 99 -2.81 -2.05 5.37
CA PRO A 99 -3.01 -3.33 6.03
C PRO A 99 -3.63 -3.21 7.43
N ALA A 100 -3.24 -2.21 8.22
CA ALA A 100 -3.81 -1.98 9.55
C ALA A 100 -5.30 -1.61 9.49
N TYR A 101 -5.70 -0.80 8.49
CA TYR A 101 -7.10 -0.44 8.28
C TYR A 101 -7.93 -1.67 7.92
N ILE A 102 -7.39 -2.55 7.07
CA ILE A 102 -8.04 -3.80 6.68
C ILE A 102 -8.14 -4.77 7.86
N PHE A 103 -7.12 -4.88 8.72
CA PHE A 103 -7.20 -5.72 9.92
C PHE A 103 -8.28 -5.24 10.89
N MET A 104 -8.44 -3.93 11.07
CA MET A 104 -9.54 -3.37 11.87
C MET A 104 -10.92 -3.72 11.28
N ILE A 105 -11.06 -3.68 9.94
CA ILE A 105 -12.31 -4.08 9.26
C ILE A 105 -12.56 -5.59 9.46
N ILE A 106 -11.53 -6.44 9.34
CA ILE A 106 -11.64 -7.88 9.59
C ILE A 106 -12.12 -8.16 11.01
N GLU A 107 -11.52 -7.49 11.99
CA GLU A 107 -11.89 -7.63 13.40
C GLU A 107 -13.35 -7.22 13.63
N ALA A 108 -13.74 -6.03 13.15
CA ALA A 108 -15.09 -5.50 13.32
C ALA A 108 -16.18 -6.38 12.67
N LEU A 109 -15.95 -6.88 11.45
CA LEU A 109 -16.88 -7.79 10.78
C LEU A 109 -16.97 -9.14 11.49
N SER A 110 -15.86 -9.64 12.02
CA SER A 110 -15.85 -10.90 12.76
C SER A 110 -16.60 -10.76 14.09
N ASP A 111 -16.43 -9.64 14.80
CA ASP A 111 -17.22 -9.29 15.99
C ASP A 111 -18.71 -9.18 15.68
N ALA A 112 -19.06 -8.56 14.57
CA ALA A 112 -20.44 -8.46 14.12
C ALA A 112 -21.05 -9.85 13.85
N GLY A 113 -20.29 -10.76 13.24
CA GLY A 113 -20.70 -12.16 13.05
C GLY A 113 -21.02 -12.86 14.38
N VAL A 114 -20.18 -12.66 15.40
CA VAL A 114 -20.46 -13.18 16.75
C VAL A 114 -21.71 -12.56 17.36
N LYS A 115 -21.87 -11.24 17.22
CA LYS A 115 -23.05 -10.52 17.71
C LYS A 115 -24.36 -11.04 17.12
N VAL A 116 -24.34 -11.54 15.89
CA VAL A 116 -25.53 -12.13 15.22
C VAL A 116 -25.62 -13.65 15.34
N GLY A 117 -24.79 -14.28 16.19
CA GLY A 117 -24.96 -15.67 16.62
C GLY A 117 -23.99 -16.69 16.00
N LEU A 118 -22.98 -16.26 15.23
CA LEU A 118 -21.93 -17.16 14.74
C LEU A 118 -20.85 -17.40 15.82
N SER A 119 -20.14 -18.53 15.72
CA SER A 119 -18.93 -18.72 16.53
C SER A 119 -17.81 -17.78 16.04
N ARG A 120 -16.89 -17.41 16.95
CA ARG A 120 -15.71 -16.60 16.58
C ARG A 120 -14.93 -17.18 15.41
N GLU A 121 -14.71 -18.49 15.42
CA GLU A 121 -13.95 -19.19 14.39
C GLU A 121 -14.64 -19.11 13.02
N VAL A 122 -15.96 -19.35 12.97
CA VAL A 122 -16.75 -19.25 11.74
C VAL A 122 -16.77 -17.80 11.25
N SER A 123 -16.99 -16.82 12.13
CA SER A 123 -16.99 -15.39 11.79
C SER A 123 -15.66 -14.94 11.19
N ASN A 124 -14.53 -15.33 11.80
CA ASN A 124 -13.20 -15.00 11.30
C ASN A 124 -12.98 -15.60 9.90
N THR A 125 -13.31 -16.88 9.73
CA THR A 125 -13.12 -17.61 8.47
C THR A 125 -13.92 -16.96 7.32
N LEU A 126 -15.21 -16.69 7.56
CA LEU A 126 -16.09 -16.08 6.56
C LEU A 126 -15.65 -14.65 6.23
N THR A 127 -15.26 -13.85 7.23
CA THR A 127 -14.81 -12.47 7.03
C THR A 127 -13.56 -12.40 6.17
N ILE A 128 -12.52 -13.16 6.53
CA ILE A 128 -11.24 -13.16 5.81
C ILE A 128 -11.44 -13.59 4.36
N GLN A 129 -12.19 -14.67 4.13
CA GLN A 129 -12.46 -15.17 2.78
C GLN A 129 -13.30 -14.19 1.95
N THR A 130 -14.26 -13.51 2.57
CA THR A 130 -15.10 -12.49 1.90
C THR A 130 -14.26 -11.31 1.45
N ILE A 131 -13.37 -10.79 2.30
CA ILE A 131 -12.49 -9.68 1.95
C ILE A 131 -11.49 -10.10 0.87
N LEU A 132 -10.84 -11.26 1.01
CA LEU A 132 -9.90 -11.78 0.01
C LEU A 132 -10.58 -11.95 -1.36
N GLY A 133 -11.76 -12.57 -1.40
CA GLY A 133 -12.51 -12.77 -2.63
C GLY A 133 -12.95 -11.46 -3.28
N SER A 134 -13.41 -10.50 -2.47
CA SER A 134 -13.85 -9.18 -2.95
C SER A 134 -12.69 -8.38 -3.54
N ALA A 135 -11.52 -8.40 -2.88
CA ALA A 135 -10.31 -7.75 -3.38
C ALA A 135 -9.82 -8.37 -4.70
N LYS A 136 -9.81 -9.71 -4.81
CA LYS A 136 -9.46 -10.41 -6.05
C LYS A 136 -10.44 -10.09 -7.17
N LEU A 137 -11.75 -10.10 -6.89
CA LEU A 137 -12.76 -9.74 -7.90
C LEU A 137 -12.59 -8.30 -8.38
N ALA A 138 -12.30 -7.36 -7.48
CA ALA A 138 -12.01 -5.97 -7.86
C ALA A 138 -10.75 -5.85 -8.74
N ARG A 139 -9.69 -6.57 -8.39
CA ARG A 139 -8.44 -6.58 -9.16
C ARG A 139 -8.63 -7.18 -10.56
N ASP A 140 -9.33 -8.31 -10.66
CA ASP A 140 -9.32 -9.14 -11.85
C ASP A 140 -10.47 -8.82 -12.83
N SER A 141 -11.54 -8.14 -12.37
CA SER A 141 -12.71 -7.86 -13.21
C SER A 141 -12.55 -6.66 -14.15
N GLY A 142 -11.65 -5.72 -13.85
CA GLY A 142 -11.54 -4.44 -14.57
C GLY A 142 -12.75 -3.50 -14.38
N LYS A 143 -13.68 -3.84 -13.48
CA LYS A 143 -14.89 -3.06 -13.22
C LYS A 143 -14.65 -2.01 -12.14
N HIS A 144 -15.41 -0.92 -12.19
CA HIS A 144 -15.40 0.07 -11.12
C HIS A 144 -15.93 -0.56 -9.81
N PRO A 145 -15.34 -0.30 -8.63
CA PRO A 145 -15.82 -0.88 -7.36
C PRO A 145 -17.28 -0.58 -7.05
N GLY A 146 -17.80 0.57 -7.50
CA GLY A 146 -19.22 0.90 -7.41
C GLY A 146 -20.12 -0.06 -8.17
N GLU A 147 -19.70 -0.48 -9.37
CA GLU A 147 -20.43 -1.47 -10.17
C GLU A 147 -20.42 -2.85 -9.50
N LEU A 148 -19.26 -3.28 -8.97
CA LEU A 148 -19.15 -4.55 -8.23
C LEU A 148 -20.05 -4.56 -6.98
N LYS A 149 -20.10 -3.43 -6.27
CA LYS A 149 -21.01 -3.24 -5.14
C LYS A 149 -22.47 -3.32 -5.60
N ASP A 150 -22.84 -2.69 -6.70
CA ASP A 150 -24.21 -2.75 -7.23
C ASP A 150 -24.60 -4.17 -7.68
N MET A 151 -23.67 -4.95 -8.25
CA MET A 151 -23.89 -6.35 -8.64
C MET A 151 -24.28 -7.27 -7.48
N VAL A 152 -23.89 -6.96 -6.24
CA VAL A 152 -24.25 -7.71 -5.03
C VAL A 152 -25.39 -7.07 -4.22
N THR A 153 -26.00 -6.01 -4.76
CA THR A 153 -27.03 -5.21 -4.08
C THR A 153 -28.38 -5.41 -4.75
N SER A 154 -29.19 -6.33 -4.23
CA SER A 154 -30.57 -6.53 -4.72
C SER A 154 -31.53 -5.48 -4.14
N PRO A 155 -32.56 -5.05 -4.90
CA PRO A 155 -33.59 -4.15 -4.39
C PRO A 155 -34.26 -4.69 -3.12
N GLY A 156 -34.27 -3.90 -2.05
CA GLY A 156 -34.84 -4.28 -0.75
C GLY A 156 -34.13 -5.44 -0.02
N GLY A 157 -32.95 -5.86 -0.50
CA GLY A 157 -32.20 -6.98 0.07
C GLY A 157 -31.36 -6.61 1.30
N THR A 158 -30.73 -7.63 1.88
CA THR A 158 -29.87 -7.48 3.06
C THR A 158 -28.67 -6.57 2.81
N THR A 159 -28.06 -6.63 1.61
CA THR A 159 -26.91 -5.80 1.25
C THR A 159 -27.22 -4.31 1.27
N ILE A 160 -28.34 -3.87 0.68
CA ILE A 160 -28.67 -2.43 0.65
C ILE A 160 -28.98 -1.89 2.04
N SER A 161 -29.62 -2.69 2.90
CA SER A 161 -29.84 -2.32 4.31
C SER A 161 -28.53 -2.18 5.07
N GLY A 162 -27.58 -3.10 4.86
CA GLY A 162 -26.24 -3.00 5.46
C GLY A 162 -25.45 -1.80 4.95
N LEU A 163 -25.47 -1.56 3.63
CA LEU A 163 -24.82 -0.40 3.01
C LEU A 163 -25.37 0.92 3.56
N HIS A 164 -26.68 1.03 3.75
CA HIS A 164 -27.29 2.22 4.35
C HIS A 164 -26.69 2.55 5.73
N MET A 165 -26.56 1.54 6.61
CA MET A 165 -25.95 1.73 7.93
C MET A 165 -24.45 2.06 7.86
N LEU A 166 -23.73 1.53 6.87
CA LEU A 166 -22.32 1.88 6.66
C LEU A 166 -22.15 3.33 6.20
N GLU A 167 -23.07 3.84 5.37
CA GLU A 167 -23.08 5.25 4.97
C GLU A 167 -23.48 6.16 6.13
N GLU A 168 -24.47 5.77 6.95
CA GLU A 168 -24.83 6.50 8.18
C GLU A 168 -23.65 6.54 9.18
N GLY A 169 -22.92 5.44 9.31
CA GLY A 169 -21.69 5.36 10.10
C GLY A 169 -20.50 6.11 9.49
N GLY A 170 -20.60 6.63 8.27
CA GLY A 170 -19.57 7.46 7.64
C GLY A 170 -18.29 6.72 7.29
N ILE A 171 -18.36 5.43 6.92
CA ILE A 171 -17.15 4.61 6.67
C ILE A 171 -16.23 5.22 5.60
N ARG A 172 -16.79 5.83 4.55
CA ARG A 172 -15.99 6.48 3.49
C ARG A 172 -15.17 7.64 4.04
N ASN A 173 -15.82 8.49 4.84
CA ASN A 173 -15.18 9.63 5.49
C ASN A 173 -14.06 9.17 6.43
N ALA A 174 -14.31 8.14 7.24
CA ALA A 174 -13.30 7.59 8.15
C ALA A 174 -12.05 7.09 7.41
N LEU A 175 -12.23 6.34 6.32
CA LEU A 175 -11.13 5.81 5.52
C LEU A 175 -10.35 6.91 4.79
N MET A 176 -11.04 7.90 4.21
CA MET A 176 -10.39 9.04 3.55
C MET A 176 -9.56 9.84 4.54
N ASN A 177 -10.12 10.19 5.71
CA ASN A 177 -9.41 10.92 6.75
C ASN A 177 -8.21 10.14 7.29
N ALA A 178 -8.31 8.82 7.43
CA ALA A 178 -7.19 7.98 7.87
C ALA A 178 -6.00 8.08 6.90
N VAL A 179 -6.26 7.98 5.59
CA VAL A 179 -5.22 8.08 4.55
C VAL A 179 -4.61 9.48 4.53
N GLU A 180 -5.44 10.53 4.60
CA GLU A 180 -4.98 11.92 4.63
C GLU A 180 -4.08 12.19 5.85
N MET A 181 -4.53 11.80 7.04
CA MET A 181 -3.76 11.98 8.28
C MET A 181 -2.46 11.18 8.29
N ALA A 182 -2.48 9.93 7.82
CA ALA A 182 -1.27 9.11 7.73
C ALA A 182 -0.27 9.68 6.70
N THR A 183 -0.76 10.20 5.58
CA THR A 183 0.05 10.91 4.58
C THR A 183 0.70 12.15 5.19
N GLN A 184 -0.06 12.95 5.92
CA GLN A 184 0.44 14.14 6.59
C GLN A 184 1.50 13.78 7.64
N ARG A 185 1.25 12.73 8.43
CA ARG A 185 2.21 12.25 9.42
C ARG A 185 3.51 11.75 8.78
N SER A 186 3.42 11.07 7.63
CA SER A 186 4.61 10.65 6.87
C SER A 186 5.48 11.84 6.47
N LYS A 187 4.86 12.91 5.94
CA LYS A 187 5.57 14.16 5.59
C LYS A 187 6.27 14.80 6.78
N GLU A 188 5.62 14.84 7.95
CA GLU A 188 6.20 15.39 9.17
C GLU A 188 7.42 14.60 9.65
N LEU A 189 7.34 13.26 9.61
CA LEU A 189 8.45 12.40 9.99
C LEU A 189 9.63 12.52 9.02
N GLY A 190 9.36 12.73 7.73
CA GLY A 190 10.39 12.97 6.71
C GLY A 190 11.12 14.30 6.88
N LYS A 191 10.47 15.36 7.38
CA LYS A 191 11.10 16.66 7.64
C LYS A 191 12.09 16.67 8.80
N ASN A 192 11.99 15.70 9.71
CA ASN A 192 12.84 15.58 10.90
C ASN A 192 14.04 14.65 10.68
N LYS A 193 14.32 14.29 9.42
CA LYS A 193 15.43 13.45 9.00
C LYS A 193 16.31 14.23 8.04
#